data_AF-A0A177FBY7-F1
#
_entry.id   AF-A0A177FBY7-F1
#
_cell.length_a   1.000
_cell.length_b   1.000
_cell.length_c   1.000
_cell.angle_alpha   90.00
_cell.angle_beta   90.00
_cell.angle_gamma   90.00
#
_symmetry.space_group_name_H-M   'P 1'
#
loop_
_entity.id
_entity.type
_entity.pdbx_description
1 polymer ?
#
loop_
_entity_poly.entity_id
_entity_poly.type
_entity_poly.pdbx_seq_one_letter_code
_entity_poly.pdbx_strand_id
1 'polypeptide(L)'
;MSNALRTSVRRFATTAARAATAESVNAYGIRLSKAQGVVDTLTGAIGNTPLIRLQKLSAETGCNILGKAEFQNPGGSVKDRAALYVVKDAEERGLLKPGGTVVEGTAGNTGIGLAHVCRARGYKLVIYMPNTQSQGKIDLLRLLGAEVYPVPAVAWENPENYNWQAKRHAERLLKEDPEHGAVWTNQFDNTANRLAHIVTTGPEIWAQTDGKIDAFTCATGTGGTLAGVTRYLKDVSNNSVKCFLADPPGSVLYSYITSGGQLKERTGSSITEGIGQGRVTDNLKQEVNELDGALNISDEKTIAMVYRCLDEEGLYLGASSALNVVAAKEVAEKLGPNHTVVTVLCDGAYRYADRLFSDKWLKSKNLREAIPQHLQKYVVFEVLDARPTFTGAMTILPKDALCKDASTLDHPDIIHADREMVTVEVVDTYSSTEYSPQPASLNSEIQPPLQVELFENVRLANYLQTQEKSWWGVEYAP
;
A
#
# COMPACT_ATOMS: atom_id res chain seq x y z
N MET A 1 20.58 55.76 15.61
CA MET A 1 19.81 54.64 15.00
C MET A 1 19.63 54.82 13.48
N SER A 2 20.70 54.93 12.68
CA SER A 2 20.59 55.19 11.22
C SER A 2 21.44 54.27 10.34
N ASN A 3 22.55 53.70 10.86
CA ASN A 3 23.40 52.81 10.07
C ASN A 3 23.01 51.33 10.12
N ALA A 4 22.39 50.84 11.20
CA ALA A 4 22.00 49.42 11.31
C ALA A 4 20.83 49.03 10.38
N LEU A 5 19.88 49.94 10.14
CA LEU A 5 18.76 49.69 9.21
C LEU A 5 19.22 49.65 7.74
N ARG A 6 20.19 50.48 7.34
CA ARG A 6 20.68 50.52 5.95
C ARG A 6 21.43 49.25 5.56
N THR A 7 22.13 48.61 6.49
CA THR A 7 22.84 47.33 6.25
C THR A 7 21.88 46.14 6.15
N SER A 8 20.80 46.13 6.95
CA SER A 8 19.76 45.09 6.89
C SER A 8 18.93 45.16 5.60
N VAL A 9 18.58 46.37 5.13
CA VAL A 9 17.83 46.54 3.87
C VAL A 9 18.67 46.15 2.66
N ARG A 10 19.98 46.44 2.65
CA ARG A 10 20.88 45.98 1.57
C ARG A 10 21.05 44.46 1.55
N ARG A 11 21.16 43.80 2.72
CA ARG A 11 21.25 42.33 2.80
C ARG A 11 19.98 41.64 2.30
N PHE A 12 18.79 42.15 2.67
CA PHE A 12 17.52 41.63 2.16
C PHE A 12 17.35 41.83 0.64
N ALA A 13 17.75 42.99 0.10
CA ALA A 13 17.70 43.24 -1.34
C ALA A 13 18.67 42.34 -2.13
N THR A 14 19.87 42.05 -1.62
CA THR A 14 20.81 41.12 -2.28
C THR A 14 20.40 39.65 -2.20
N THR A 15 19.71 39.22 -1.13
CA THR A 15 19.19 37.84 -1.03
C THR A 15 17.93 37.66 -1.88
N ALA A 16 17.05 38.66 -1.94
CA ALA A 16 15.91 38.67 -2.84
C ALA A 16 16.34 38.75 -4.32
N ALA A 17 17.37 39.54 -4.64
CA ALA A 17 17.95 39.56 -5.99
C ALA A 17 18.61 38.23 -6.36
N ARG A 18 19.32 37.56 -5.43
CA ARG A 18 19.87 36.21 -5.69
C ARG A 18 18.80 35.13 -5.82
N ALA A 19 17.67 35.25 -5.12
CA ALA A 19 16.52 34.36 -5.26
C ALA A 19 15.75 34.63 -6.57
N ALA A 20 15.74 35.87 -7.07
CA ALA A 20 15.17 36.25 -8.35
C ALA A 20 16.10 35.95 -9.55
N THR A 21 17.42 35.82 -9.35
CA THR A 21 18.39 35.48 -10.42
C THR A 21 18.70 33.99 -10.53
N ALA A 22 17.98 33.12 -9.82
CA ALA A 22 18.05 31.67 -10.02
C ALA A 22 17.10 31.16 -11.12
N GLU A 23 16.58 32.08 -11.96
CA GLU A 23 15.85 31.75 -13.20
C GLU A 23 16.80 31.59 -14.41
N SER A 24 18.08 31.30 -14.21
CA SER A 24 18.90 30.73 -15.29
C SER A 24 18.76 29.22 -15.30
N VAL A 25 17.57 28.74 -15.66
CA VAL A 25 17.37 27.35 -16.02
C VAL A 25 18.05 27.19 -17.39
N ASN A 26 19.11 26.37 -17.47
CA ASN A 26 19.66 25.92 -18.75
C ASN A 26 18.48 25.49 -19.66
N ALA A 27 18.55 25.68 -20.98
CA ALA A 27 17.44 25.35 -21.90
C ALA A 27 16.97 23.87 -21.80
N TYR A 28 17.78 23.03 -21.16
CA TYR A 28 17.55 21.61 -20.87
C TYR A 28 17.27 21.29 -19.39
N GLY A 29 17.22 22.29 -18.50
CA GLY A 29 16.97 22.10 -17.08
C GLY A 29 15.50 21.84 -16.80
N ILE A 30 15.20 20.72 -16.15
CA ILE A 30 13.86 20.43 -15.63
C ILE A 30 13.51 21.52 -14.61
N ARG A 31 12.25 21.98 -14.60
CA ARG A 31 11.73 22.80 -13.50
C ARG A 31 11.82 21.96 -12.21
N LEU A 32 12.89 22.13 -11.44
CA LEU A 32 13.05 21.47 -10.16
C LEU A 32 11.93 21.97 -9.24
N SER A 33 11.08 21.04 -8.81
CA SER A 33 10.13 21.28 -7.74
C SER A 33 10.90 21.81 -6.52
N LYS A 34 10.56 23.00 -6.03
CA LYS A 34 11.11 23.53 -4.77
C LYS A 34 10.68 22.70 -3.54
N ALA A 35 9.76 21.73 -3.72
CA ALA A 35 9.05 21.08 -2.62
C ALA A 35 9.84 19.96 -1.91
N GLN A 36 10.87 19.39 -2.53
CA GLN A 36 11.73 18.38 -1.88
C GLN A 36 13.20 18.66 -2.20
N GLY A 37 13.87 19.32 -1.25
CA GLY A 37 15.33 19.39 -1.20
C GLY A 37 15.93 18.11 -0.60
N VAL A 38 17.20 18.16 -0.23
CA VAL A 38 17.83 17.10 0.56
C VAL A 38 17.13 17.01 1.93
N VAL A 39 16.73 15.82 2.33
CA VAL A 39 16.05 15.55 3.62
C VAL A 39 16.84 14.56 4.46
N ASP A 40 16.70 14.67 5.78
CA ASP A 40 17.36 13.77 6.72
C ASP A 40 16.55 12.49 6.92
N THR A 41 17.20 11.34 6.67
CA THR A 41 16.62 9.99 6.83
C THR A 41 15.38 9.73 5.97
N LEU A 42 14.83 8.52 6.07
CA LEU A 42 13.55 8.18 5.45
C LEU A 42 12.40 9.04 5.98
N THR A 43 12.43 9.43 7.27
CA THR A 43 11.31 10.16 7.89
C THR A 43 11.13 11.57 7.35
N GLY A 44 12.21 12.22 6.88
CA GLY A 44 12.14 13.51 6.20
C GLY A 44 11.51 13.44 4.80
N ALA A 45 11.46 12.25 4.19
CA ALA A 45 10.81 12.01 2.90
C ALA A 45 9.30 11.68 3.02
N ILE A 46 8.77 11.54 4.24
CA ILE A 46 7.33 11.32 4.47
C ILE A 46 6.59 12.65 4.27
N GLY A 47 5.58 12.63 3.41
CA GLY A 47 4.77 13.78 3.06
C GLY A 47 5.24 14.54 1.81
N ASN A 48 4.70 15.75 1.61
CA ASN A 48 4.87 16.50 0.36
C ASN A 48 4.51 15.70 -0.90
N THR A 49 3.53 14.79 -0.79
CA THR A 49 3.11 13.91 -1.88
C THR A 49 2.43 14.72 -3.00
N PRO A 50 2.51 14.28 -4.27
CA PRO A 50 1.84 14.98 -5.36
C PRO A 50 0.31 15.04 -5.21
N LEU A 51 -0.29 16.06 -5.81
CA LEU A 51 -1.73 16.16 -6.03
C LEU A 51 -1.99 15.94 -7.52
N ILE A 52 -2.57 14.80 -7.87
CA ILE A 52 -2.71 14.32 -9.25
C ILE A 52 -4.13 14.60 -9.73
N ARG A 53 -4.27 15.25 -10.90
CA ARG A 53 -5.57 15.42 -11.55
C ARG A 53 -6.00 14.11 -12.21
N LEU A 54 -7.22 13.66 -11.91
CA LEU A 54 -7.86 12.52 -12.57
C LEU A 54 -8.55 13.02 -13.83
N GLN A 55 -7.89 12.89 -14.97
CA GLN A 55 -8.26 13.56 -16.22
C GLN A 55 -9.58 13.07 -16.78
N LYS A 56 -9.83 11.75 -16.80
CA LYS A 56 -11.07 11.20 -17.36
C LYS A 56 -12.27 11.53 -16.50
N LEU A 57 -12.17 11.35 -15.19
CA LEU A 57 -13.27 11.69 -14.29
C LEU A 57 -13.55 13.19 -14.23
N SER A 58 -12.51 14.03 -14.34
CA SER A 58 -12.68 15.48 -14.45
C SER A 58 -13.45 15.86 -15.71
N ALA A 59 -13.13 15.25 -16.86
CA ALA A 59 -13.83 15.48 -18.11
C ALA A 59 -15.29 14.98 -18.08
N GLU A 60 -15.54 13.82 -17.48
CA GLU A 60 -16.89 13.24 -17.34
C GLU A 60 -17.84 14.11 -16.51
N THR A 61 -17.32 14.70 -15.44
CA THR A 61 -18.12 15.47 -14.47
C THR A 61 -18.13 16.97 -14.73
N GLY A 62 -17.23 17.46 -15.60
CA GLY A 62 -16.97 18.90 -15.75
C GLY A 62 -16.35 19.56 -14.51
N CYS A 63 -15.94 18.76 -13.52
CA CYS A 63 -15.25 19.22 -12.31
C CYS A 63 -13.73 19.03 -12.42
N ASN A 64 -12.99 19.63 -11.50
CA ASN A 64 -11.58 19.35 -11.31
C ASN A 64 -11.42 18.32 -10.18
N ILE A 65 -11.28 17.04 -10.52
CA ILE A 65 -11.10 15.97 -9.54
C ILE A 65 -9.62 15.69 -9.33
N LEU A 66 -9.16 15.77 -8.08
CA LEU A 66 -7.77 15.64 -7.70
C LEU A 66 -7.58 14.53 -6.64
N GLY A 67 -6.54 13.71 -6.80
CA GLY A 67 -6.14 12.68 -5.87
C GLY A 67 -4.80 13.00 -5.20
N LYS A 68 -4.79 13.12 -3.88
CA LYS A 68 -3.57 13.29 -3.07
C LYS A 68 -2.83 11.95 -3.01
N ALA A 69 -1.67 11.87 -3.68
CA ALA A 69 -0.94 10.64 -4.00
C ALA A 69 -0.16 10.04 -2.80
N GLU A 70 -0.87 9.68 -1.73
CA GLU A 70 -0.26 9.14 -0.51
C GLU A 70 0.40 7.77 -0.67
N PHE A 71 0.09 7.04 -1.75
CA PHE A 71 0.83 5.85 -2.17
C PHE A 71 2.31 6.12 -2.51
N GLN A 72 2.70 7.40 -2.68
CA GLN A 72 4.07 7.82 -2.95
C GLN A 72 4.86 8.27 -1.71
N ASN A 73 4.31 8.11 -0.50
CA ASN A 73 5.16 8.13 0.69
C ASN A 73 6.20 6.98 0.61
N PRO A 74 7.36 7.08 1.27
CA PRO A 74 8.46 6.12 1.08
C PRO A 74 8.16 4.69 1.55
N GLY A 75 7.28 4.51 2.54
CA GLY A 75 6.71 3.22 2.94
C GLY A 75 5.50 2.81 2.11
N GLY A 76 5.08 3.64 1.14
CA GLY A 76 4.11 3.33 0.10
C GLY A 76 2.66 3.54 0.49
N SER A 77 2.36 4.29 1.56
CA SER A 77 0.98 4.58 1.95
C SER A 77 0.79 5.85 2.80
N VAL A 78 -0.46 6.28 2.92
CA VAL A 78 -0.90 7.35 3.85
C VAL A 78 -0.54 7.09 5.32
N LYS A 79 -0.34 5.82 5.71
CA LYS A 79 -0.09 5.46 7.11
C LYS A 79 1.32 5.81 7.58
N ASP A 80 2.23 6.13 6.66
CA ASP A 80 3.57 6.58 7.01
C ASP A 80 3.52 7.89 7.84
N ARG A 81 2.57 8.78 7.50
CA ARG A 81 2.33 10.01 8.27
C ARG A 81 1.84 9.70 9.68
N ALA A 82 0.83 8.84 9.81
CA ALA A 82 0.28 8.45 11.09
C ALA A 82 1.35 7.77 11.96
N ALA A 83 2.10 6.83 11.39
CA ALA A 83 3.21 6.13 12.05
C ALA A 83 4.27 7.10 12.56
N LEU A 84 4.69 8.08 11.76
CA LEU A 84 5.67 9.08 12.17
C LEU A 84 5.16 9.90 13.37
N TYR A 85 3.90 10.34 13.32
CA TYR A 85 3.36 11.22 14.36
C TYR A 85 3.05 10.51 15.67
N VAL A 86 2.58 9.26 15.65
CA VAL A 86 2.38 8.50 16.90
C VAL A 86 3.71 8.18 17.59
N VAL A 87 4.78 7.97 16.82
CA VAL A 87 6.14 7.80 17.37
C VAL A 87 6.67 9.12 17.92
N LYS A 88 6.52 10.23 17.18
CA LYS A 88 6.90 11.58 17.67
C LYS A 88 6.15 11.96 18.95
N ASP A 89 4.86 11.70 19.04
CA ASP A 89 4.08 11.94 20.28
C ASP A 89 4.68 11.17 21.47
N ALA A 90 5.06 9.91 21.27
CA ALA A 90 5.69 9.11 22.31
C ALA A 90 7.07 9.64 22.72
N GLU A 91 7.87 10.12 21.77
CA GLU A 91 9.15 10.79 22.03
C GLU A 91 8.96 12.09 22.83
N GLU A 92 8.05 12.96 22.37
CA GLU A 92 7.77 14.27 22.99
C GLU A 92 7.22 14.14 24.41
N ARG A 93 6.47 13.07 24.69
CA ARG A 93 5.96 12.73 26.01
C ARG A 93 6.99 12.00 26.89
N GLY A 94 8.17 11.71 26.38
CA GLY A 94 9.24 11.00 27.09
C GLY A 94 8.95 9.52 27.34
N LEU A 95 7.97 8.93 26.64
CA LEU A 95 7.61 7.51 26.75
C LEU A 95 8.56 6.60 25.96
N LEU A 96 9.26 7.17 24.98
CA LEU A 96 10.17 6.46 24.10
C LEU A 96 11.50 7.21 24.00
N LYS A 97 12.60 6.56 24.37
CA LYS A 97 13.98 7.06 24.23
C LYS A 97 14.76 6.20 23.23
N PRO A 98 15.90 6.68 22.68
CA PRO A 98 16.67 5.93 21.67
C PRO A 98 16.90 4.48 22.09
N GLY A 99 16.63 3.51 21.20
CA GLY A 99 16.72 2.07 21.51
C GLY A 99 15.46 1.45 22.13
N GLY A 100 14.46 2.25 22.50
CA GLY A 100 13.17 1.81 23.04
C GLY A 100 12.33 1.00 22.05
N THR A 101 11.18 0.52 22.54
CA THR A 101 10.32 -0.41 21.77
C THR A 101 8.95 0.16 21.45
N VAL A 102 8.60 0.16 20.18
CA VAL A 102 7.25 0.46 19.70
C VAL A 102 6.48 -0.85 19.56
N VAL A 103 5.23 -0.88 20.05
CA VAL A 103 4.35 -2.05 19.94
C VAL A 103 3.04 -1.63 19.29
N GLU A 104 2.53 -2.41 18.34
CA GLU A 104 1.23 -2.14 17.73
C GLU A 104 0.47 -3.41 17.36
N GLY A 105 -0.86 -3.36 17.51
CA GLY A 105 -1.77 -4.38 17.01
C GLY A 105 -2.21 -4.05 15.58
N THR A 106 -1.56 -4.59 14.55
CA THR A 106 -1.94 -4.33 13.16
C THR A 106 -1.36 -5.33 12.16
N ALA A 107 -2.12 -5.60 11.10
CA ALA A 107 -1.69 -6.39 9.94
C ALA A 107 -1.53 -5.54 8.66
N GLY A 108 -1.73 -4.23 8.77
CA GLY A 108 -1.91 -3.35 7.62
C GLY A 108 -0.78 -2.35 7.44
N ASN A 109 -1.07 -1.33 6.64
CA ASN A 109 -0.12 -0.28 6.27
C ASN A 109 0.48 0.47 7.46
N THR A 110 -0.22 0.57 8.61
CA THR A 110 0.34 1.16 9.83
C THR A 110 1.54 0.37 10.35
N GLY A 111 1.52 -0.96 10.29
CA GLY A 111 2.66 -1.78 10.71
C GLY A 111 3.88 -1.58 9.82
N ILE A 112 3.66 -1.44 8.51
CA ILE A 112 4.70 -1.17 7.51
C ILE A 112 5.31 0.23 7.73
N GLY A 113 4.46 1.24 7.89
CA GLY A 113 4.91 2.60 8.20
C GLY A 113 5.70 2.67 9.51
N LEU A 114 5.23 1.98 10.56
CA LEU A 114 5.94 1.88 11.84
C LEU A 114 7.28 1.16 11.68
N ALA A 115 7.37 0.10 10.86
CA ALA A 115 8.63 -0.62 10.65
C ALA A 115 9.69 0.30 10.04
N HIS A 116 9.31 1.05 9.00
CA HIS A 116 10.16 2.05 8.38
C HIS A 116 10.58 3.18 9.35
N VAL A 117 9.62 3.76 10.08
CA VAL A 117 9.89 4.85 11.04
C VAL A 117 10.79 4.36 12.19
N CYS A 118 10.52 3.18 12.76
CA CYS A 118 11.32 2.61 13.84
C CYS A 118 12.75 2.34 13.38
N ARG A 119 12.94 1.75 12.20
CA ARG A 119 14.28 1.49 11.65
C ARG A 119 15.05 2.77 11.38
N ALA A 120 14.40 3.79 10.84
CA ALA A 120 15.02 5.09 10.59
C ALA A 120 15.38 5.85 11.88
N ARG A 121 14.66 5.61 12.99
CA ARG A 121 14.84 6.30 14.27
C ARG A 121 15.58 5.47 15.34
N GLY A 122 15.95 4.23 15.03
CA GLY A 122 16.69 3.35 15.96
C GLY A 122 15.82 2.71 17.05
N TYR A 123 14.54 2.46 16.77
CA TYR A 123 13.63 1.75 17.66
C TYR A 123 13.44 0.29 17.27
N LYS A 124 13.13 -0.54 18.27
CA LYS A 124 12.60 -1.89 18.06
C LYS A 124 11.11 -1.78 17.74
N LEU A 125 10.60 -2.72 16.95
CA LEU A 125 9.17 -2.81 16.63
C LEU A 125 8.65 -4.22 16.90
N VAL A 126 7.56 -4.29 17.65
CA VAL A 126 6.79 -5.51 17.88
C VAL A 126 5.38 -5.34 17.32
N ILE A 127 4.93 -6.29 16.51
CA ILE A 127 3.61 -6.31 15.90
C ILE A 127 2.82 -7.52 16.36
N TYR A 128 1.60 -7.29 16.84
CA TYR A 128 0.59 -8.33 17.02
C TYR A 128 -0.41 -8.27 15.88
N MET A 129 -0.74 -9.42 15.29
CA MET A 129 -1.71 -9.50 14.21
C MET A 129 -2.51 -10.80 14.24
N PRO A 130 -3.73 -10.85 13.69
CA PRO A 130 -4.45 -12.10 13.55
C PRO A 130 -3.67 -13.14 12.74
N ASN A 131 -3.68 -14.40 13.16
CA ASN A 131 -3.08 -15.53 12.45
C ASN A 131 -3.80 -15.93 11.16
N THR A 132 -4.93 -15.29 10.85
CA THR A 132 -5.67 -15.43 9.60
C THR A 132 -5.12 -14.57 8.45
N GLN A 133 -4.11 -13.74 8.73
CA GLN A 133 -3.46 -12.92 7.72
C GLN A 133 -2.55 -13.76 6.81
N SER A 134 -2.34 -13.30 5.58
CA SER A 134 -1.50 -14.03 4.63
C SER A 134 -0.04 -14.09 5.10
N GLN A 135 0.63 -15.20 4.78
CA GLN A 135 2.04 -15.40 5.12
C GLN A 135 2.93 -14.27 4.56
N GLY A 136 2.66 -13.82 3.32
CA GLY A 136 3.40 -12.71 2.72
C GLY A 136 3.33 -11.39 3.50
N LYS A 137 2.23 -11.10 4.22
CA LYS A 137 2.15 -9.92 5.10
C LYS A 137 3.01 -10.07 6.34
N ILE A 138 3.02 -11.26 6.95
CA ILE A 138 3.85 -11.58 8.11
C ILE A 138 5.33 -11.48 7.72
N ASP A 139 5.70 -12.07 6.59
CA ASP A 139 7.08 -12.09 6.09
C ASP A 139 7.56 -10.69 5.72
N LEU A 140 6.70 -9.86 5.10
CA LEU A 140 7.04 -8.46 4.81
C LEU A 140 7.37 -7.68 6.08
N LEU A 141 6.56 -7.79 7.14
CA LEU A 141 6.83 -7.10 8.40
C LEU A 141 8.13 -7.58 9.06
N ARG A 142 8.39 -8.90 9.04
CA ARG A 142 9.65 -9.47 9.53
C ARG A 142 10.85 -9.01 8.72
N LEU A 143 10.73 -8.97 7.39
CA LEU A 143 11.75 -8.47 6.47
C LEU A 143 12.09 -7.00 6.74
N LEU A 144 11.09 -6.19 7.09
CA LEU A 144 11.27 -4.79 7.51
C LEU A 144 11.80 -4.66 8.95
N GLY A 145 12.15 -5.78 9.60
CA GLY A 145 12.75 -5.82 10.92
C GLY A 145 11.76 -5.72 12.08
N ALA A 146 10.47 -5.98 11.87
CA ALA A 146 9.53 -6.13 12.99
C ALA A 146 9.61 -7.53 13.60
N GLU A 147 9.50 -7.62 14.91
CA GLU A 147 9.14 -8.86 15.57
C GLU A 147 7.62 -9.05 15.45
N VAL A 148 7.17 -10.20 14.93
CA VAL A 148 5.75 -10.39 14.58
C VAL A 148 5.17 -11.60 15.32
N TYR A 149 4.08 -11.35 16.03
CA TYR A 149 3.29 -12.32 16.79
C TYR A 149 1.91 -12.52 16.14
N PRO A 150 1.74 -13.59 15.34
CA PRO A 150 0.43 -14.04 14.89
C PRO A 150 -0.35 -14.62 16.07
N VAL A 151 -1.57 -14.14 16.32
CA VAL A 151 -2.43 -14.57 17.44
C VAL A 151 -3.84 -14.89 16.95
N PRO A 152 -4.64 -15.70 17.68
CA PRO A 152 -6.01 -16.02 17.26
C PRO A 152 -6.88 -14.78 16.99
N ALA A 153 -7.67 -14.83 15.92
CA ALA A 153 -8.63 -13.76 15.59
C ALA A 153 -9.85 -13.84 16.53
N VAL A 154 -9.94 -12.90 17.47
CA VAL A 154 -11.07 -12.80 18.43
C VAL A 154 -11.66 -11.40 18.44
N ALA A 155 -12.91 -11.27 18.91
CA ALA A 155 -13.63 -10.01 19.04
C ALA A 155 -12.88 -8.99 19.92
N TRP A 156 -13.17 -7.69 19.75
CA TRP A 156 -12.49 -6.61 20.46
C TRP A 156 -12.67 -6.71 21.98
N GLU A 157 -13.85 -7.13 22.45
CA GLU A 157 -14.17 -7.27 23.87
C GLU A 157 -13.38 -8.40 24.55
N ASN A 158 -12.86 -9.34 23.76
CA ASN A 158 -12.06 -10.44 24.27
C ASN A 158 -10.65 -9.93 24.63
N PRO A 159 -10.16 -10.12 25.88
CA PRO A 159 -8.81 -9.73 26.27
C PRO A 159 -7.69 -10.31 25.39
N GLU A 160 -7.92 -11.43 24.72
CA GLU A 160 -6.97 -12.06 23.79
C GLU A 160 -6.96 -11.41 22.40
N ASN A 161 -7.70 -10.32 22.19
CA ASN A 161 -7.58 -9.53 20.97
C ASN A 161 -6.15 -9.02 20.81
N TYR A 162 -5.64 -9.07 19.58
CA TYR A 162 -4.28 -8.66 19.21
C TYR A 162 -3.93 -7.23 19.67
N ASN A 163 -4.89 -6.29 19.73
CA ASN A 163 -4.65 -4.95 20.26
C ASN A 163 -4.40 -4.95 21.78
N TRP A 164 -5.17 -5.72 22.53
CA TRP A 164 -4.99 -5.82 23.98
C TRP A 164 -3.71 -6.58 24.34
N GLN A 165 -3.34 -7.59 23.55
CA GLN A 165 -2.05 -8.24 23.70
C GLN A 165 -0.89 -7.28 23.42
N ALA A 166 -0.96 -6.49 22.34
CA ALA A 166 0.01 -5.43 22.06
C ALA A 166 0.14 -4.43 23.21
N LYS A 167 -1.00 -3.95 23.75
CA LYS A 167 -1.03 -3.06 24.92
C LYS A 167 -0.32 -3.67 26.12
N ARG A 168 -0.69 -4.89 26.51
CA ARG A 168 -0.09 -5.59 27.66
C ARG A 168 1.40 -5.83 27.46
N HIS A 169 1.83 -6.15 26.25
CA HIS A 169 3.24 -6.33 25.94
C HIS A 169 4.01 -5.02 26.09
N ALA A 170 3.50 -3.89 25.56
CA ALA A 170 4.13 -2.59 25.76
C ALA A 170 4.25 -2.23 27.25
N GLU A 171 3.18 -2.42 28.03
CA GLU A 171 3.17 -2.17 29.48
C GLU A 171 4.18 -3.04 30.24
N ARG A 172 4.38 -4.29 29.80
CA ARG A 172 5.38 -5.19 30.36
C ARG A 172 6.80 -4.72 30.01
N LEU A 173 7.08 -4.43 28.75
CA LEU A 173 8.39 -3.94 28.30
C LEU A 173 8.77 -2.63 28.98
N LEU A 174 7.82 -1.72 29.20
CA LEU A 174 8.06 -0.47 29.91
C LEU A 174 8.49 -0.70 31.37
N LYS A 175 8.00 -1.77 32.02
CA LYS A 175 8.43 -2.14 33.38
C LYS A 175 9.79 -2.84 33.38
N GLU A 176 10.08 -3.63 32.35
CA GLU A 176 11.34 -4.38 32.21
C GLU A 176 12.50 -3.46 31.79
N ASP A 177 12.25 -2.45 30.97
CA ASP A 177 13.23 -1.47 30.45
C ASP A 177 12.69 -0.03 30.52
N PRO A 178 12.55 0.54 31.74
CA PRO A 178 12.07 1.91 31.91
C PRO A 178 13.06 2.97 31.43
N GLU A 179 14.33 2.61 31.23
CA GLU A 179 15.35 3.54 30.75
C GLU A 179 15.10 3.94 29.29
N HIS A 180 14.90 2.94 28.42
CA HIS A 180 14.63 3.15 27.00
C HIS A 180 13.13 3.35 26.72
N GLY A 181 12.27 2.69 27.50
CA GLY A 181 10.82 2.80 27.40
C GLY A 181 10.20 1.92 26.32
N ALA A 182 8.87 1.77 26.42
CA ALA A 182 8.07 1.09 25.42
C ALA A 182 6.67 1.72 25.33
N VAL A 183 6.11 1.76 24.12
CA VAL A 183 4.81 2.40 23.86
C VAL A 183 3.91 1.54 22.99
N TRP A 184 2.66 1.38 23.40
CA TRP A 184 1.60 0.93 22.51
C TRP A 184 1.05 2.12 21.72
N THR A 185 1.17 2.04 20.40
CA THR A 185 0.87 3.15 19.49
C THR A 185 -0.60 3.54 19.48
N ASN A 186 -1.50 2.57 19.65
CA ASN A 186 -2.96 2.76 19.73
C ASN A 186 -3.49 3.60 18.56
N GLN A 187 -3.25 3.17 17.32
CA GLN A 187 -3.53 3.99 16.13
C GLN A 187 -4.97 4.50 16.00
N PHE A 188 -5.94 3.81 16.63
CA PHE A 188 -7.35 4.17 16.55
C PHE A 188 -7.68 5.38 17.42
N ASP A 189 -7.12 5.46 18.63
CA ASP A 189 -7.50 6.48 19.62
C ASP A 189 -6.34 7.41 20.03
N ASN A 190 -5.12 7.17 19.55
CA ASN A 190 -4.05 8.16 19.63
C ASN A 190 -4.29 9.29 18.60
N THR A 191 -4.65 10.48 19.09
CA THR A 191 -4.99 11.65 18.26
C THR A 191 -3.80 12.28 17.54
N ALA A 192 -2.56 11.85 17.83
CA ALA A 192 -1.39 12.24 17.03
C ALA A 192 -1.52 11.80 15.56
N ASN A 193 -2.25 10.72 15.29
CA ASN A 193 -2.63 10.31 13.95
C ASN A 193 -3.44 11.40 13.23
N ARG A 194 -4.53 11.90 13.83
CA ARG A 194 -5.28 13.06 13.32
C ARG A 194 -4.39 14.30 13.18
N LEU A 195 -3.56 14.59 14.18
CA LEU A 195 -2.65 15.74 14.15
C LEU A 195 -1.74 15.74 12.92
N ALA A 196 -1.19 14.58 12.54
CA ALA A 196 -0.36 14.44 11.34
C ALA A 196 -1.03 15.09 10.12
N HIS A 197 -2.32 14.82 9.93
CA HIS A 197 -3.08 15.30 8.79
C HIS A 197 -3.51 16.76 8.92
N ILE A 198 -3.70 17.27 10.14
CA ILE A 198 -3.95 18.71 10.41
C ILE A 198 -2.74 19.55 10.00
N VAL A 199 -1.54 19.14 10.39
CA VAL A 199 -0.33 19.97 10.22
C VAL A 199 0.47 19.66 8.96
N THR A 200 0.14 18.59 8.23
CA THR A 200 0.79 18.27 6.95
C THR A 200 -0.22 18.13 5.80
N THR A 201 -1.09 17.12 5.81
CA THR A 201 -1.86 16.74 4.63
C THR A 201 -2.86 17.82 4.20
N GLY A 202 -3.58 18.43 5.16
CA GLY A 202 -4.47 19.58 4.91
C GLY A 202 -3.74 20.79 4.32
N PRO A 203 -2.66 21.29 4.97
CA PRO A 203 -1.85 22.38 4.43
C PRO A 203 -1.30 22.11 3.04
N GLU A 204 -0.81 20.90 2.78
CA GLU A 204 -0.32 20.51 1.46
C GLU A 204 -1.43 20.59 0.40
N ILE A 205 -2.62 20.06 0.67
CA ILE A 205 -3.77 20.14 -0.25
C ILE A 205 -4.14 21.60 -0.52
N TRP A 206 -4.22 22.42 0.52
CA TRP A 206 -4.58 23.83 0.39
C TRP A 206 -3.56 24.61 -0.45
N ALA A 207 -2.26 24.41 -0.18
CA ALA A 207 -1.19 25.04 -0.95
C ALA A 207 -1.16 24.54 -2.41
N GLN A 208 -1.33 23.25 -2.64
CA GLN A 208 -1.31 22.64 -4.00
C GLN A 208 -2.52 23.04 -4.86
N THR A 209 -3.59 23.53 -4.24
CA THR A 209 -4.79 24.03 -4.94
C THR A 209 -4.85 25.56 -5.00
N ASP A 210 -3.85 26.27 -4.47
CA ASP A 210 -3.91 27.73 -4.26
C ASP A 210 -5.19 28.17 -3.52
N GLY A 211 -5.67 27.35 -2.57
CA GLY A 211 -6.93 27.54 -1.85
C GLY A 211 -8.21 27.32 -2.68
N LYS A 212 -8.11 26.86 -3.93
CA LYS A 212 -9.24 26.61 -4.84
C LYS A 212 -9.72 25.16 -4.71
N ILE A 213 -10.34 24.86 -3.59
CA ILE A 213 -10.98 23.57 -3.31
C ILE A 213 -12.40 23.84 -2.82
N ASP A 214 -13.37 23.09 -3.34
CA ASP A 214 -14.77 23.21 -2.96
C ASP A 214 -15.22 22.05 -2.08
N ALA A 215 -14.66 20.85 -2.32
CA ALA A 215 -14.94 19.69 -1.48
C ALA A 215 -13.74 18.76 -1.28
N PHE A 216 -13.75 18.10 -0.13
CA PHE A 216 -12.85 17.02 0.24
C PHE A 216 -13.66 15.76 0.60
N THR A 217 -13.18 14.59 0.20
CA THR A 217 -13.77 13.31 0.59
C THR A 217 -12.69 12.28 0.90
N CYS A 218 -12.93 11.45 1.91
CA CYS A 218 -12.01 10.38 2.28
C CYS A 218 -12.73 9.30 3.08
N ALA A 219 -12.34 8.05 2.84
CA ALA A 219 -12.74 6.91 3.65
C ALA A 219 -12.00 6.87 4.98
N THR A 220 -12.57 6.13 5.93
CA THR A 220 -12.04 6.05 7.29
C THR A 220 -11.80 4.63 7.73
N GLY A 221 -10.59 4.38 8.25
CA GLY A 221 -10.32 3.27 9.18
C GLY A 221 -10.22 3.78 10.59
N THR A 222 -9.08 4.42 10.91
CA THR A 222 -8.88 5.13 12.18
C THR A 222 -9.56 6.49 12.21
N GLY A 223 -9.90 7.08 11.06
CA GLY A 223 -10.53 8.40 10.96
C GLY A 223 -9.56 9.59 10.92
N GLY A 224 -8.28 9.39 11.24
CA GLY A 224 -7.30 10.48 11.36
C GLY A 224 -7.14 11.32 10.09
N THR A 225 -7.13 10.70 8.91
CA THR A 225 -7.00 11.42 7.63
C THR A 225 -8.21 12.29 7.32
N LEU A 226 -9.42 11.72 7.38
CA LEU A 226 -10.66 12.50 7.14
C LEU A 226 -10.76 13.64 8.15
N ALA A 227 -10.61 13.33 9.43
CA ALA A 227 -10.77 14.30 10.51
C ALA A 227 -9.71 15.41 10.45
N GLY A 228 -8.43 15.06 10.31
CA GLY A 228 -7.36 16.06 10.31
C GLY A 228 -7.39 16.99 9.10
N VAL A 229 -7.68 16.46 7.91
CA VAL A 229 -7.82 17.29 6.71
C VAL A 229 -9.09 18.15 6.80
N THR A 230 -10.21 17.58 7.26
CA THR A 230 -11.46 18.34 7.48
C THR A 230 -11.22 19.52 8.40
N ARG A 231 -10.62 19.27 9.57
CA ARG A 231 -10.33 20.31 10.56
C ARG A 231 -9.54 21.46 9.96
N TYR A 232 -8.44 21.16 9.27
CA TYR A 232 -7.60 22.18 8.65
C TYR A 232 -8.37 22.96 7.57
N LEU A 233 -9.04 22.25 6.65
CA LEU A 233 -9.74 22.89 5.54
C LEU A 233 -10.92 23.75 6.01
N LYS A 234 -11.69 23.30 7.00
CA LYS A 234 -12.77 24.08 7.60
C LYS A 234 -12.24 25.36 8.25
N ASP A 235 -11.14 25.26 9.01
CA ASP A 235 -10.51 26.40 9.67
C ASP A 235 -10.01 27.44 8.64
N VAL A 236 -9.21 27.04 7.64
CA VAL A 236 -8.60 28.00 6.69
C VAL A 236 -9.59 28.56 5.66
N SER A 237 -10.67 27.84 5.38
CA SER A 237 -11.69 28.25 4.40
C SER A 237 -12.88 28.98 5.03
N ASN A 238 -12.89 29.20 6.35
CA ASN A 238 -14.05 29.68 7.09
C ASN A 238 -15.31 28.84 6.81
N ASN A 239 -15.17 27.51 6.90
CA ASN A 239 -16.21 26.51 6.68
C ASN A 239 -16.79 26.42 5.25
N SER A 240 -16.21 27.10 4.26
CA SER A 240 -16.72 27.05 2.89
C SER A 240 -16.47 25.71 2.21
N VAL A 241 -15.33 25.05 2.48
CA VAL A 241 -15.01 23.73 1.93
C VAL A 241 -15.93 22.66 2.51
N LYS A 242 -16.54 21.86 1.63
CA LYS A 242 -17.42 20.75 2.00
C LYS A 242 -16.63 19.46 2.25
N CYS A 243 -16.90 18.76 3.34
CA CYS A 243 -16.16 17.55 3.72
C CYS A 243 -17.10 16.35 3.84
N PHE A 244 -16.77 15.24 3.17
CA PHE A 244 -17.62 14.05 3.10
C PHE A 244 -16.90 12.77 3.54
N LEU A 245 -17.61 11.91 4.26
CA LEU A 245 -17.16 10.54 4.53
C LEU A 245 -17.44 9.66 3.30
N ALA A 246 -16.46 8.84 2.89
CA ALA A 246 -16.66 7.74 1.95
C ALA A 246 -16.65 6.39 2.69
N ASP A 247 -17.80 5.77 2.90
CA ASP A 247 -17.92 4.60 3.77
C ASP A 247 -18.18 3.30 2.98
N PRO A 248 -17.40 2.23 3.21
CA PRO A 248 -17.63 0.93 2.57
C PRO A 248 -18.79 0.15 3.22
N PRO A 249 -19.29 -0.91 2.56
CA PRO A 249 -20.24 -1.84 3.16
C PRO A 249 -19.68 -2.46 4.44
N GLY A 250 -20.55 -2.73 5.42
CA GLY A 250 -20.11 -3.28 6.70
C GLY A 250 -19.53 -2.26 7.66
N SER A 251 -19.51 -0.96 7.36
CA SER A 251 -19.24 0.08 8.36
C SER A 251 -20.52 0.68 8.93
N VAL A 252 -20.44 1.21 10.16
CA VAL A 252 -21.57 1.89 10.81
C VAL A 252 -21.56 3.40 10.58
N LEU A 253 -20.49 3.97 10.04
CA LEU A 253 -20.26 5.42 10.06
C LEU A 253 -21.16 6.20 9.10
N TYR A 254 -21.47 5.65 7.93
CA TYR A 254 -22.47 6.22 7.02
C TYR A 254 -23.83 6.32 7.71
N SER A 255 -24.27 5.23 8.36
CA SER A 255 -25.54 5.21 9.09
C SER A 255 -25.53 6.17 10.29
N TYR A 256 -24.39 6.30 10.98
CA TYR A 256 -24.20 7.22 12.09
C TYR A 256 -24.37 8.68 11.64
N ILE A 257 -23.69 9.08 10.57
CA ILE A 257 -23.76 10.46 10.05
C ILE A 257 -25.16 10.76 9.50
N THR A 258 -25.71 9.86 8.66
CA THR A 258 -27.01 10.10 8.01
C THR A 258 -28.21 10.08 8.97
N SER A 259 -28.09 9.41 10.11
CA SER A 259 -29.13 9.38 11.15
C SER A 259 -29.01 10.49 12.19
N GLY A 260 -27.98 11.34 12.13
CA GLY A 260 -27.72 12.36 13.14
C GLY A 260 -27.17 11.81 14.45
N GLY A 261 -26.39 10.74 14.41
CA GLY A 261 -25.62 10.22 15.55
C GLY A 261 -26.11 8.90 16.14
N GLN A 262 -26.99 8.15 15.45
CA GLN A 262 -27.45 6.84 15.92
C GLN A 262 -26.57 5.73 15.35
N LEU A 263 -25.89 4.99 16.23
CA LEU A 263 -25.17 3.79 15.83
C LEU A 263 -26.17 2.67 15.53
N LYS A 264 -26.07 2.09 14.34
CA LYS A 264 -26.75 0.85 13.99
C LYS A 264 -25.81 -0.34 14.20
N GLU A 265 -26.40 -1.52 14.36
CA GLU A 265 -25.62 -2.75 14.35
C GLU A 265 -24.88 -2.92 13.02
N ARG A 266 -23.63 -3.39 13.13
CA ARG A 266 -22.78 -3.63 11.98
C ARG A 266 -23.30 -4.81 11.18
N THR A 267 -23.67 -4.60 9.92
CA THR A 267 -24.15 -5.66 9.02
C THR A 267 -23.37 -5.66 7.71
N GLY A 268 -23.06 -6.84 7.20
CA GLY A 268 -22.28 -7.02 5.97
C GLY A 268 -20.76 -6.94 6.16
N SER A 269 -20.04 -7.00 5.05
CA SER A 269 -18.58 -6.93 4.97
C SER A 269 -18.17 -6.26 3.66
N SER A 270 -16.96 -5.72 3.61
CA SER A 270 -16.37 -5.18 2.38
C SER A 270 -15.07 -5.92 2.03
N ILE A 271 -14.71 -5.90 0.75
CA ILE A 271 -13.38 -6.32 0.27
C ILE A 271 -12.26 -5.38 0.70
N THR A 272 -12.59 -4.15 1.09
CA THR A 272 -11.60 -3.12 1.36
C THR A 272 -10.89 -3.40 2.69
N GLU A 273 -9.57 -3.22 2.70
CA GLU A 273 -8.77 -3.36 3.91
C GLU A 273 -8.43 -2.00 4.50
N GLY A 274 -8.39 -1.93 5.83
CA GLY A 274 -7.94 -0.74 6.54
C GLY A 274 -8.95 0.42 6.58
N ILE A 275 -10.16 0.22 6.04
CA ILE A 275 -11.30 1.14 6.13
C ILE A 275 -12.57 0.38 6.52
N GLY A 276 -13.59 1.11 6.98
CA GLY A 276 -14.85 0.58 7.46
C GLY A 276 -14.79 0.21 8.94
N GLN A 277 -15.37 1.07 9.78
CA GLN A 277 -15.29 0.96 11.22
C GLN A 277 -16.66 0.63 11.86
N GLY A 278 -16.63 -0.07 13.00
CA GLY A 278 -17.81 -0.40 13.81
C GLY A 278 -18.14 0.62 14.91
N ARG A 279 -17.38 1.71 15.02
CA ARG A 279 -17.52 2.76 16.03
C ARG A 279 -16.93 4.09 15.54
N VAL A 280 -17.24 5.17 16.24
CA VAL A 280 -16.50 6.44 16.10
C VAL A 280 -15.23 6.35 16.96
N THR A 281 -14.07 6.63 16.37
CA THR A 281 -12.76 6.64 17.05
C THR A 281 -12.46 8.00 17.66
N ASP A 282 -11.54 8.08 18.63
CA ASP A 282 -11.14 9.39 19.19
C ASP A 282 -10.46 10.28 18.15
N ASN A 283 -9.86 9.69 17.11
CA ASN A 283 -9.35 10.41 15.95
C ASN A 283 -10.45 11.12 15.13
N LEU A 284 -11.66 10.56 15.04
CA LEU A 284 -12.77 11.13 14.25
C LEU A 284 -13.76 11.94 15.09
N LYS A 285 -13.83 11.65 16.39
CA LYS A 285 -14.88 12.12 17.30
C LYS A 285 -15.10 13.64 17.30
N GLN A 286 -14.05 14.44 17.12
CA GLN A 286 -14.16 15.90 17.15
C GLN A 286 -14.79 16.45 15.86
N GLU A 287 -14.43 15.90 14.70
CA GLU A 287 -14.87 16.39 13.38
C GLU A 287 -16.08 15.67 12.82
N VAL A 288 -16.56 14.58 13.45
CA VAL A 288 -17.67 13.79 12.89
C VAL A 288 -18.93 14.62 12.63
N ASN A 289 -19.17 15.66 13.46
CA ASN A 289 -20.29 16.59 13.32
C ASN A 289 -19.99 17.78 12.40
N GLU A 290 -18.74 17.95 11.96
CA GLU A 290 -18.33 18.99 11.02
C GLU A 290 -18.44 18.53 9.55
N LEU A 291 -18.73 17.25 9.32
CA LEU A 291 -18.91 16.66 7.99
C LEU A 291 -20.23 17.11 7.36
N ASP A 292 -20.20 17.45 6.07
CA ASP A 292 -21.36 17.89 5.30
C ASP A 292 -22.18 16.73 4.71
N GLY A 293 -21.73 15.48 4.93
CA GLY A 293 -22.44 14.28 4.58
C GLY A 293 -21.57 13.04 4.52
N ALA A 294 -22.18 11.93 4.09
CA ALA A 294 -21.51 10.66 3.88
C ALA A 294 -22.01 10.00 2.59
N LEU A 295 -21.17 9.19 1.97
CA LEU A 295 -21.48 8.35 0.81
C LEU A 295 -21.27 6.90 1.20
N ASN A 296 -22.17 6.02 0.76
CA ASN A 296 -21.98 4.58 0.89
C ASN A 296 -21.54 4.02 -0.47
N ILE A 297 -20.29 3.56 -0.54
CA ILE A 297 -19.67 3.14 -1.80
C ILE A 297 -19.57 1.62 -1.83
N SER A 298 -20.25 0.98 -2.78
CA SER A 298 -20.27 -0.49 -2.86
C SER A 298 -18.95 -1.08 -3.35
N ASP A 299 -18.75 -2.38 -3.07
CA ASP A 299 -17.56 -3.12 -3.51
C ASP A 299 -17.51 -3.24 -5.04
N GLU A 300 -18.67 -3.32 -5.72
CA GLU A 300 -18.77 -3.38 -7.19
C GLU A 300 -18.26 -2.07 -7.82
N LYS A 301 -18.72 -0.92 -7.32
CA LYS A 301 -18.23 0.39 -7.77
C LYS A 301 -16.73 0.53 -7.51
N THR A 302 -16.28 0.07 -6.35
CA THR A 302 -14.88 0.10 -5.96
C THR A 302 -14.01 -0.74 -6.90
N ILE A 303 -14.40 -1.98 -7.18
CA ILE A 303 -13.68 -2.85 -8.13
C ILE A 303 -13.67 -2.26 -9.52
N ALA A 304 -14.81 -1.82 -10.05
CA ALA A 304 -14.85 -1.18 -11.36
C ALA A 304 -13.84 -0.01 -11.43
N MET A 305 -13.77 0.81 -10.38
CA MET A 305 -12.88 1.95 -10.31
C MET A 305 -11.39 1.58 -10.18
N VAL A 306 -11.04 0.45 -9.54
CA VAL A 306 -9.64 -0.04 -9.52
C VAL A 306 -9.12 -0.20 -10.96
N TYR A 307 -9.92 -0.84 -11.82
CA TYR A 307 -9.55 -1.09 -13.20
C TYR A 307 -9.58 0.17 -14.07
N ARG A 308 -10.55 1.07 -13.84
CA ARG A 308 -10.62 2.37 -14.50
C ARG A 308 -9.41 3.24 -14.17
N CYS A 309 -9.04 3.36 -12.89
CA CYS A 309 -7.84 4.10 -12.48
C CYS A 309 -6.57 3.59 -13.18
N LEU A 310 -6.46 2.28 -13.39
CA LEU A 310 -5.31 1.69 -14.07
C LEU A 310 -5.29 2.02 -15.57
N ASP A 311 -6.40 1.80 -16.29
CA ASP A 311 -6.46 1.97 -17.76
C ASP A 311 -6.57 3.44 -18.18
N GLU A 312 -7.35 4.24 -17.45
CA GLU A 312 -7.73 5.60 -17.84
C GLU A 312 -6.75 6.67 -17.32
N GLU A 313 -6.15 6.44 -16.16
CA GLU A 313 -5.26 7.40 -15.47
C GLU A 313 -3.82 6.89 -15.33
N GLY A 314 -3.56 5.61 -15.62
CA GLY A 314 -2.26 4.98 -15.39
C GLY A 314 -1.91 4.80 -13.91
N LEU A 315 -2.90 4.85 -13.01
CA LEU A 315 -2.71 4.80 -11.56
C LEU A 315 -2.98 3.40 -11.02
N TYR A 316 -1.93 2.72 -10.57
CA TYR A 316 -2.00 1.38 -9.99
C TYR A 316 -2.35 1.39 -8.50
N LEU A 317 -3.63 1.52 -8.20
CA LEU A 317 -4.14 1.86 -6.86
C LEU A 317 -4.85 0.70 -6.14
N GLY A 318 -4.74 0.68 -4.80
CA GLY A 318 -5.49 -0.24 -3.94
C GLY A 318 -6.99 0.09 -3.88
N ALA A 319 -7.78 -0.86 -3.36
CA ALA A 319 -9.24 -0.72 -3.31
C ALA A 319 -9.72 0.47 -2.46
N SER A 320 -9.01 0.83 -1.38
CA SER A 320 -9.37 1.99 -0.55
C SER A 320 -9.21 3.32 -1.31
N SER A 321 -8.15 3.44 -2.12
CA SER A 321 -7.93 4.56 -3.03
C SER A 321 -9.02 4.62 -4.11
N ALA A 322 -9.38 3.49 -4.70
CA ALA A 322 -10.43 3.42 -5.73
C ALA A 322 -11.80 3.82 -5.17
N LEU A 323 -12.15 3.35 -3.96
CA LEU A 323 -13.37 3.76 -3.25
C LEU A 323 -13.41 5.28 -3.03
N ASN A 324 -12.28 5.86 -2.62
CA ASN A 324 -12.11 7.30 -2.47
C ASN A 324 -12.31 8.08 -3.78
N VAL A 325 -11.87 7.51 -4.91
CA VAL A 325 -12.08 8.08 -6.25
C VAL A 325 -13.55 8.00 -6.67
N VAL A 326 -14.24 6.89 -6.40
CA VAL A 326 -15.70 6.80 -6.62
C VAL A 326 -16.42 7.88 -5.82
N ALA A 327 -16.10 8.04 -4.53
CA ALA A 327 -16.71 9.06 -3.70
C ALA A 327 -16.44 10.47 -4.22
N ALA A 328 -15.24 10.75 -4.73
CA ALA A 328 -14.91 12.04 -5.33
C ALA A 328 -15.75 12.32 -6.58
N LYS A 329 -15.96 11.29 -7.42
CA LYS A 329 -16.83 11.38 -8.59
C LYS A 329 -18.27 11.68 -8.18
N GLU A 330 -18.83 10.95 -7.21
CA GLU A 330 -20.22 11.16 -6.76
C GLU A 330 -20.41 12.52 -6.07
N VAL A 331 -19.42 13.01 -5.32
CA VAL A 331 -19.43 14.38 -4.79
C VAL A 331 -19.37 15.41 -5.91
N ALA A 332 -18.52 15.21 -6.93
CA ALA A 332 -18.44 16.10 -8.09
C ALA A 332 -19.77 16.15 -8.85
N GLU A 333 -20.41 15.01 -9.10
CA GLU A 333 -21.75 14.93 -9.71
C GLU A 333 -22.81 15.67 -8.89
N LYS A 334 -22.73 15.60 -7.55
CA LYS A 334 -23.63 16.31 -6.64
C LYS A 334 -23.44 17.83 -6.66
N LEU A 335 -22.20 18.32 -6.78
CA LEU A 335 -21.89 19.75 -6.81
C LEU A 335 -22.14 20.38 -8.19
N GLY A 336 -22.00 19.60 -9.26
CA GLY A 336 -22.08 20.09 -10.63
C GLY A 336 -20.76 20.70 -11.12
N PRO A 337 -20.67 21.06 -12.42
CA PRO A 337 -19.41 21.43 -13.08
C PRO A 337 -18.73 22.66 -12.47
N ASN A 338 -17.44 22.84 -12.78
CA ASN A 338 -16.56 23.92 -12.35
C ASN A 338 -16.13 23.91 -10.86
N HIS A 339 -16.50 22.88 -10.09
CA HIS A 339 -15.99 22.69 -8.73
C HIS A 339 -14.69 21.87 -8.70
N THR A 340 -13.87 22.09 -7.69
CA THR A 340 -12.67 21.29 -7.39
C THR A 340 -12.94 20.35 -6.22
N VAL A 341 -12.79 19.04 -6.46
CA VAL A 341 -13.00 17.99 -5.47
C VAL A 341 -11.68 17.24 -5.25
N VAL A 342 -11.23 17.18 -3.99
CA VAL A 342 -10.00 16.48 -3.61
C VAL A 342 -10.33 15.21 -2.83
N THR A 343 -9.62 14.13 -3.14
CA THR A 343 -9.66 12.85 -2.40
C THR A 343 -8.26 12.31 -2.14
N VAL A 344 -8.13 11.21 -1.42
CA VAL A 344 -6.84 10.61 -1.04
C VAL A 344 -6.61 9.29 -1.76
N LEU A 345 -5.45 9.14 -2.40
CA LEU A 345 -4.97 7.90 -3.00
C LEU A 345 -4.06 7.19 -2.00
N CYS A 346 -4.67 6.45 -1.07
CA CYS A 346 -4.06 5.91 0.14
C CYS A 346 -2.83 5.02 -0.08
N ASP A 347 -2.90 4.08 -1.03
CA ASP A 347 -1.88 3.08 -1.32
C ASP A 347 -2.01 2.49 -2.73
N GLY A 348 -0.98 1.75 -3.15
CA GLY A 348 -0.87 1.09 -4.45
C GLY A 348 -1.35 -0.36 -4.44
N ALA A 349 -1.76 -0.86 -5.61
CA ALA A 349 -2.34 -2.20 -5.75
C ALA A 349 -1.33 -3.35 -5.67
N TYR A 350 -0.02 -3.10 -5.74
CA TYR A 350 1.03 -4.13 -5.70
C TYR A 350 0.95 -5.02 -4.45
N ARG A 351 0.38 -4.51 -3.35
CA ARG A 351 0.18 -5.26 -2.09
C ARG A 351 -0.99 -6.23 -2.12
N TYR A 352 -1.86 -6.11 -3.13
CA TYR A 352 -3.15 -6.78 -3.23
C TYR A 352 -3.36 -7.44 -4.59
N ALA A 353 -2.31 -7.52 -5.40
CA ALA A 353 -2.36 -7.97 -6.79
C ALA A 353 -2.94 -9.38 -6.90
N ASP A 354 -2.54 -10.26 -5.99
CA ASP A 354 -2.99 -11.65 -5.82
C ASP A 354 -4.48 -11.80 -5.50
N ARG A 355 -5.16 -10.71 -5.15
CA ARG A 355 -6.61 -10.67 -4.91
C ARG A 355 -7.32 -9.82 -5.95
N LEU A 356 -7.00 -8.53 -6.00
CA LEU A 356 -7.72 -7.55 -6.83
C LEU A 356 -7.63 -7.87 -8.33
N PHE A 357 -6.58 -8.58 -8.77
CA PHE A 357 -6.35 -8.96 -10.16
C PHE A 357 -6.41 -10.49 -10.36
N SER A 358 -6.93 -11.22 -9.38
CA SER A 358 -7.14 -12.67 -9.42
C SER A 358 -8.57 -13.02 -9.83
N ASP A 359 -8.69 -13.74 -10.95
CA ASP A 359 -10.01 -14.16 -11.46
C ASP A 359 -10.75 -15.05 -10.45
N LYS A 360 -10.02 -15.98 -9.81
CA LYS A 360 -10.55 -16.85 -8.75
C LYS A 360 -11.08 -16.03 -7.58
N TRP A 361 -10.31 -15.05 -7.10
CA TRP A 361 -10.73 -14.23 -5.97
C TRP A 361 -11.94 -13.37 -6.33
N LEU A 362 -11.93 -12.71 -7.49
CA LEU A 362 -13.04 -11.87 -7.98
C LEU A 362 -14.34 -12.67 -8.13
N LYS A 363 -14.27 -13.89 -8.71
CA LYS A 363 -15.42 -14.80 -8.81
C LYS A 363 -15.91 -15.24 -7.42
N SER A 364 -15.01 -15.57 -6.50
CA SER A 364 -15.38 -15.95 -5.12
C SER A 364 -16.09 -14.84 -4.34
N LYS A 365 -15.90 -13.58 -4.76
CA LYS A 365 -16.55 -12.40 -4.20
C LYS A 365 -17.76 -11.91 -5.01
N ASN A 366 -18.10 -12.55 -6.12
CA ASN A 366 -19.13 -12.11 -7.07
C ASN A 366 -18.86 -10.72 -7.67
N LEU A 367 -17.59 -10.34 -7.81
CA LEU A 367 -17.18 -9.00 -8.29
C LEU A 367 -16.61 -9.02 -9.71
N ARG A 368 -16.46 -10.21 -10.31
CA ARG A 368 -15.86 -10.38 -11.63
C ARG A 368 -16.65 -9.65 -12.74
N GLU A 369 -17.97 -9.60 -12.62
CA GLU A 369 -18.87 -8.92 -13.57
C GLU A 369 -19.00 -7.41 -13.32
N ALA A 370 -18.53 -6.90 -12.17
CA ALA A 370 -18.47 -5.46 -11.92
C ALA A 370 -17.41 -4.76 -12.78
N ILE A 371 -16.46 -5.51 -13.34
CA ILE A 371 -15.38 -4.99 -14.18
C ILE A 371 -15.91 -4.80 -15.62
N PRO A 372 -15.85 -3.57 -16.19
CA PRO A 372 -16.22 -3.32 -17.57
C PRO A 372 -15.51 -4.28 -18.54
N GLN A 373 -16.22 -4.84 -19.51
CA GLN A 373 -15.73 -5.92 -20.37
C GLN A 373 -14.35 -5.64 -20.99
N HIS A 374 -14.12 -4.43 -21.51
CA HIS A 374 -12.85 -4.04 -22.12
C HIS A 374 -11.67 -3.93 -21.14
N LEU A 375 -11.95 -3.82 -19.83
CA LEU A 375 -10.94 -3.76 -18.77
C LEU A 375 -10.61 -5.12 -18.17
N GLN A 376 -11.38 -6.16 -18.49
CA GLN A 376 -11.17 -7.50 -17.96
C GLN A 376 -9.82 -8.11 -18.39
N LYS A 377 -9.18 -7.55 -19.43
CA LYS A 377 -7.80 -7.87 -19.87
C LYS A 377 -6.74 -7.74 -18.76
N TYR A 378 -7.00 -6.96 -17.71
CA TYR A 378 -6.09 -6.81 -16.57
C TYR A 378 -6.25 -7.89 -15.50
N VAL A 379 -7.25 -8.76 -15.59
CA VAL A 379 -7.41 -9.91 -14.67
C VAL A 379 -6.43 -11.00 -15.10
N VAL A 380 -5.17 -10.87 -14.65
CA VAL A 380 -4.05 -11.70 -15.15
C VAL A 380 -3.65 -12.83 -14.21
N PHE A 381 -4.02 -12.78 -12.93
CA PHE A 381 -3.74 -13.87 -12.00
C PHE A 381 -4.81 -14.95 -12.13
N GLU A 382 -4.60 -15.83 -13.10
CA GLU A 382 -5.23 -17.14 -13.14
C GLU A 382 -4.47 -18.11 -12.23
N VAL A 383 -5.18 -19.08 -11.69
CA VAL A 383 -4.55 -20.14 -10.93
C VAL A 383 -3.56 -20.86 -11.85
N LEU A 384 -2.37 -21.16 -11.35
CA LEU A 384 -1.50 -22.22 -11.87
C LEU A 384 -2.16 -23.62 -11.70
N ASP A 385 -3.48 -23.74 -11.84
CA ASP A 385 -4.18 -25.01 -11.89
C ASP A 385 -4.27 -25.39 -13.37
N ALA A 386 -3.44 -26.38 -13.73
CA ALA A 386 -3.10 -26.83 -15.07
C ALA A 386 -2.01 -26.00 -15.77
N ARG A 387 -0.74 -26.29 -15.44
CA ARG A 387 0.16 -26.57 -16.58
C ARG A 387 -0.58 -27.60 -17.44
N PRO A 388 -0.70 -27.45 -18.76
CA PRO A 388 -1.17 -28.54 -19.57
C PRO A 388 -0.22 -29.70 -19.29
N THR A 389 -0.68 -30.70 -18.55
CA THR A 389 -0.10 -32.03 -18.65
C THR A 389 -0.34 -32.40 -20.10
N PHE A 390 0.69 -32.30 -20.92
CA PHE A 390 0.71 -32.99 -22.20
C PHE A 390 0.55 -34.48 -21.89
N THR A 391 -0.69 -34.97 -21.87
CA THR A 391 -1.01 -36.40 -21.96
C THR A 391 -1.07 -36.83 -23.42
N GLY A 392 -0.19 -36.27 -24.25
CA GLY A 392 0.10 -36.82 -25.56
C GLY A 392 1.08 -37.97 -25.35
N ALA A 393 0.68 -39.19 -25.71
CA ALA A 393 1.64 -40.28 -25.81
C ALA A 393 2.78 -39.84 -26.72
N MET A 394 3.98 -39.72 -26.16
CA MET A 394 5.18 -39.45 -26.94
C MET A 394 5.50 -40.73 -27.73
N THR A 395 5.01 -40.80 -28.97
CA THR A 395 5.41 -41.87 -29.89
C THR A 395 6.87 -41.63 -30.27
N ILE A 396 7.77 -42.40 -29.66
CA ILE A 396 9.17 -42.47 -30.10
C ILE A 396 9.17 -43.24 -31.42
N LEU A 397 9.28 -42.52 -32.54
CA LEU A 397 9.53 -43.16 -33.82
C LEU A 397 11.01 -43.58 -33.89
N PRO A 398 11.31 -44.81 -34.34
CA PRO A 398 12.69 -45.23 -34.60
C PRO A 398 13.33 -44.30 -35.63
N LYS A 399 14.64 -44.05 -35.47
CA LYS A 399 15.45 -43.09 -36.22
C LYS A 399 15.39 -43.25 -37.75
N ASP A 400 14.97 -44.42 -38.19
CA ASP A 400 14.93 -44.83 -39.61
C ASP A 400 13.58 -44.50 -40.29
N ALA A 401 12.61 -43.96 -39.55
CA ALA A 401 11.31 -43.53 -40.10
C ALA A 401 11.31 -42.08 -40.61
N LEU A 402 12.40 -41.32 -40.40
CA LEU A 402 12.58 -39.95 -40.92
C LEU A 402 13.15 -39.94 -42.33
N CYS A 403 12.54 -40.69 -43.25
CA CYS A 403 12.75 -40.49 -44.68
C CYS A 403 11.72 -41.24 -45.51
N LYS A 404 10.57 -40.59 -45.76
CA LYS A 404 9.86 -40.56 -47.05
C LYS A 404 8.65 -39.63 -46.91
N ASP A 405 8.59 -38.68 -47.83
CA ASP A 405 7.48 -37.77 -48.12
C ASP A 405 7.15 -36.68 -47.09
N ALA A 406 7.96 -35.62 -47.10
CA ALA A 406 7.65 -34.32 -46.50
C ALA A 406 6.67 -33.47 -47.33
N SER A 407 5.78 -34.10 -48.12
CA SER A 407 4.85 -33.39 -49.02
C SER A 407 3.37 -33.71 -48.78
N THR A 408 3.00 -34.35 -47.66
CA THR A 408 1.59 -34.72 -47.36
C THR A 408 1.11 -34.35 -45.96
N LEU A 409 1.84 -33.52 -45.20
CA LEU A 409 1.38 -33.02 -43.90
C LEU A 409 1.06 -31.53 -43.98
N ASP A 410 -0.08 -31.21 -44.58
CA ASP A 410 -0.72 -29.90 -44.47
C ASP A 410 -1.74 -30.01 -43.31
N HIS A 411 -1.27 -29.72 -42.08
CA HIS A 411 -2.11 -29.65 -40.88
C HIS A 411 -1.89 -28.28 -40.22
N PRO A 412 -2.94 -27.52 -39.87
CA PRO A 412 -2.84 -26.10 -39.48
C PRO A 412 -2.10 -25.79 -38.17
N ASP A 413 -1.48 -26.78 -37.51
CA ASP A 413 -0.89 -26.64 -36.16
C ASP A 413 0.63 -26.91 -36.12
N ILE A 414 1.33 -26.93 -37.25
CA ILE A 414 2.80 -27.08 -37.26
C ILE A 414 3.47 -25.70 -37.23
N ILE A 415 3.99 -25.33 -36.06
CA ILE A 415 4.90 -24.19 -35.89
C ILE A 415 6.31 -24.66 -36.30
N HIS A 416 6.89 -24.06 -37.34
CA HIS A 416 8.30 -24.26 -37.69
C HIS A 416 9.18 -23.59 -36.63
N ALA A 417 9.83 -24.39 -35.78
CA ALA A 417 10.89 -23.91 -34.89
C ALA A 417 12.21 -23.86 -35.67
N ASP A 418 12.80 -22.66 -35.76
CA ASP A 418 14.16 -22.48 -36.26
C ASP A 418 15.16 -23.25 -35.39
N ARG A 419 16.13 -23.84 -36.08
CA ARG A 419 17.08 -24.82 -35.56
C ARG A 419 18.11 -24.15 -34.64
N GLU A 420 18.15 -24.54 -33.35
CA GLU A 420 19.42 -24.68 -32.62
C GLU A 420 19.27 -25.51 -31.32
N MET A 421 19.89 -26.71 -31.38
CA MET A 421 20.35 -27.66 -30.35
C MET A 421 19.50 -28.08 -29.13
N VAL A 422 19.34 -29.41 -29.04
CA VAL A 422 18.81 -30.22 -27.94
C VAL A 422 19.95 -30.74 -27.06
N THR A 423 19.78 -30.78 -25.75
CA THR A 423 20.41 -31.80 -24.89
C THR A 423 19.38 -32.31 -23.90
N VAL A 424 19.19 -33.64 -23.88
CA VAL A 424 18.27 -34.37 -23.00
C VAL A 424 19.11 -35.09 -21.96
N GLU A 425 18.72 -35.00 -20.69
CA GLU A 425 19.02 -36.05 -19.72
C GLU A 425 17.77 -36.31 -18.87
N VAL A 426 17.35 -37.59 -18.85
CA VAL A 426 16.20 -38.13 -18.13
C VAL A 426 16.72 -38.90 -16.93
N VAL A 427 16.18 -38.67 -15.74
CA VAL A 427 16.04 -39.73 -14.73
C VAL A 427 14.75 -39.53 -13.92
N ASP A 428 13.79 -40.43 -14.13
CA ASP A 428 12.64 -40.69 -13.26
C ASP A 428 13.07 -41.46 -12.00
N THR A 429 12.43 -41.21 -10.86
CA THR A 429 11.47 -42.15 -10.24
C THR A 429 11.01 -41.70 -8.85
N TYR A 430 9.69 -41.70 -8.67
CA TYR A 430 8.99 -41.75 -7.38
C TYR A 430 9.05 -43.17 -6.79
N SER A 431 9.16 -43.32 -5.46
CA SER A 431 8.33 -44.29 -4.74
C SER A 431 8.13 -43.93 -3.27
N SER A 432 6.89 -44.07 -2.82
CA SER A 432 6.36 -43.92 -1.47
C SER A 432 6.41 -45.25 -0.71
N THR A 433 6.85 -45.28 0.56
CA THR A 433 6.39 -46.26 1.56
C THR A 433 6.65 -45.78 3.00
N GLU A 434 5.67 -46.03 3.87
CA GLU A 434 5.67 -45.81 5.33
C GLU A 434 6.53 -46.85 6.08
N TYR A 435 7.27 -46.45 7.14
CA TYR A 435 7.36 -47.18 8.43
C TYR A 435 8.06 -46.37 9.54
N SER A 436 7.61 -46.56 10.79
CA SER A 436 8.03 -45.91 12.05
C SER A 436 9.15 -46.70 12.78
N PRO A 437 9.82 -46.18 13.84
CA PRO A 437 11.22 -46.50 14.21
C PRO A 437 11.39 -47.51 15.36
N GLN A 438 12.60 -48.11 15.51
CA GLN A 438 13.30 -48.42 16.78
C GLN A 438 14.71 -49.04 16.58
N PRO A 439 15.61 -49.05 17.60
CA PRO A 439 17.07 -48.81 17.46
C PRO A 439 18.02 -49.96 17.89
N ALA A 440 19.27 -49.95 17.38
CA ALA A 440 20.46 -50.64 17.94
C ALA A 440 21.71 -50.26 17.09
N SER A 441 22.70 -49.49 17.57
CA SER A 441 23.84 -49.80 18.46
C SER A 441 25.11 -50.37 17.78
N LEU A 442 26.18 -49.55 17.88
CA LEU A 442 27.63 -49.82 17.97
C LEU A 442 28.51 -50.18 16.74
N ASN A 443 29.42 -49.23 16.48
CA ASN A 443 30.88 -49.31 16.31
C ASN A 443 31.52 -50.05 15.10
N SER A 444 32.13 -49.27 14.20
CA SER A 444 33.60 -49.15 14.08
C SER A 444 34.01 -48.12 13.01
N GLU A 445 35.10 -47.41 13.28
CA GLU A 445 35.65 -46.26 12.56
C GLU A 445 36.27 -46.63 11.20
N ILE A 446 36.25 -45.71 10.21
CA ILE A 446 37.46 -45.05 9.63
C ILE A 446 37.09 -44.16 8.41
N GLN A 447 37.32 -42.84 8.59
CA GLN A 447 37.69 -41.75 7.66
C GLN A 447 36.73 -41.23 6.56
N PRO A 448 36.76 -39.90 6.27
CA PRO A 448 35.59 -39.12 5.86
C PRO A 448 35.49 -38.87 4.36
N PRO A 449 34.28 -38.60 3.85
CA PRO A 449 34.18 -37.66 2.73
C PRO A 449 33.15 -36.55 2.99
N LEU A 450 33.64 -35.33 2.74
CA LEU A 450 32.92 -34.14 2.29
C LEU A 450 31.64 -33.72 3.03
N GLN A 451 31.76 -32.61 3.75
CA GLN A 451 30.62 -31.74 4.08
C GLN A 451 29.83 -31.40 2.81
N VAL A 452 28.60 -31.86 2.75
CA VAL A 452 27.58 -31.30 1.85
C VAL A 452 27.05 -30.05 2.54
N GLU A 453 27.58 -28.89 2.19
CA GLU A 453 26.92 -27.62 2.46
C GLU A 453 25.64 -27.55 1.60
N LEU A 454 24.49 -27.52 2.27
CA LEU A 454 23.20 -27.20 1.67
C LEU A 454 23.20 -25.74 1.21
N PHE A 455 23.57 -25.50 -0.05
CA PHE A 455 23.29 -24.26 -0.76
C PHE A 455 21.88 -24.31 -1.38
N GLU A 456 20.85 -24.11 -0.57
CA GLU A 456 19.58 -23.56 -1.08
C GLU A 456 19.77 -22.05 -1.26
N ASN A 457 20.13 -21.56 -2.46
CA ASN A 457 19.88 -20.18 -2.93
C ASN A 457 20.46 -19.87 -4.33
N VAL A 458 20.31 -20.74 -5.34
CA VAL A 458 20.77 -20.42 -6.73
C VAL A 458 19.67 -20.49 -7.80
N ARG A 459 18.41 -20.75 -7.44
CA ARG A 459 17.31 -20.83 -8.44
C ARG A 459 16.54 -19.52 -8.70
N LEU A 460 16.78 -18.45 -7.95
CA LEU A 460 16.15 -17.15 -8.24
C LEU A 460 16.98 -16.26 -9.18
N ALA A 461 18.31 -16.47 -9.26
CA ALA A 461 19.20 -15.61 -10.05
C ALA A 461 19.07 -15.85 -11.57
N ASN A 462 18.87 -17.11 -12.01
CA ASN A 462 18.81 -17.44 -13.44
C ASN A 462 17.47 -17.09 -14.12
N TYR A 463 16.40 -16.85 -13.35
CA TYR A 463 15.12 -16.39 -13.90
C TYR A 463 15.10 -14.87 -14.17
N LEU A 464 15.90 -14.09 -13.44
CA LEU A 464 16.03 -12.65 -13.65
C LEU A 464 17.03 -12.30 -14.75
N GLN A 465 18.11 -13.08 -14.90
CA GLN A 465 19.13 -12.82 -15.93
C GLN A 465 18.67 -13.09 -17.37
N THR A 466 17.65 -13.93 -17.56
CA THR A 466 17.08 -14.22 -18.89
C THR A 466 16.04 -13.18 -19.32
N GLN A 467 15.48 -12.39 -18.39
CA GLN A 467 14.56 -11.30 -18.68
C GLN A 467 15.27 -9.96 -18.97
N GLU A 468 16.48 -9.73 -18.44
CA GLU A 468 17.21 -8.48 -18.70
C GLU A 468 17.75 -8.35 -20.14
N LYS A 469 17.88 -9.45 -20.89
CA LYS A 469 18.40 -9.42 -22.27
C LYS A 469 17.35 -9.10 -23.34
N SER A 470 16.06 -9.04 -23.02
CA SER A 470 15.01 -8.75 -24.01
C SER A 470 14.53 -7.29 -24.03
N TRP A 471 15.02 -6.44 -23.11
CA TRP A 471 14.53 -5.05 -22.97
C TRP A 471 15.46 -3.97 -23.52
N TRP A 472 16.70 -4.31 -23.90
CA TRP A 472 17.64 -3.38 -24.53
C TRP A 472 18.18 -3.96 -25.84
N GLY A 473 17.44 -3.73 -26.92
CA GLY A 473 17.97 -3.91 -28.27
C GLY A 473 19.04 -2.87 -28.55
N VAL A 474 20.29 -3.16 -28.17
CA VAL A 474 21.46 -2.42 -28.64
C VAL A 474 22.51 -3.46 -29.04
N GLU A 475 22.53 -3.77 -30.33
CA GLU A 475 23.66 -4.42 -30.98
C GLU A 475 24.85 -3.47 -30.94
N TYR A 476 25.95 -3.87 -30.30
CA TYR A 476 27.25 -3.34 -30.65
C TYR A 476 27.92 -4.35 -31.58
N ALA A 477 28.24 -3.88 -32.79
CA ALA A 477 29.10 -4.56 -33.75
C ALA A 477 30.34 -3.70 -34.02
N PRO A 478 31.41 -4.29 -34.53
CA PRO A 478 32.19 -5.42 -34.00
C PRO A 478 33.37 -4.98 -33.10
#